data_AF-A0A1I4RPU9-F1
#
_entry.id   AF-A0A1I4RPU9-F1
#
_cell.length_a   1.000
_cell.length_b   1.000
_cell.length_c   1.000
_cell.angle_alpha   90.00
_cell.angle_beta   90.00
_cell.angle_gamma   90.00
#
_symmetry.space_group_name_H-M   'P 1'
#
loop_
_entity.id
_entity.type
_entity.pdbx_description
1 polymer ?
#
loop_
_entity_poly.entity_id
_entity_poly.type
_entity_poly.pdbx_seq_one_letter_code
_entity_poly.pdbx_strand_id
1 'polypeptide(L)'
;MNNNLSSTCLIIFPSGELSPYKVDRNLNTCTCHNFISEGWCNHLKAVGCYPKKEVKLSVRPNFYQALSGLVKGIRLRNLDEAAYWLTYCWSFRQKLNGTQFRIVRRLLIGSAEDGHSIAVMEKLSDSYAKLLSKDVDFSSVMAELIRICKIPNWWHPDTGGHDYIYSGMLATRKILYDRSAYTIDDCLSGLEKAIDNQEKVDALRWVLQNQESAPTISTMAHKLGDLAIANDCRSARRLIQHIYLRHERSLKNDNNFLCQAAWFLTGGNSPVTDALETVTQTEVNTLIDKITATEPHIIPGWCCDGVHCTGNDIRYAGMWDRMYAVCNQYNYYGRVNPDDPWLEDKFYCLDGLEVIEV
;
A
#
# COMPACT_ATOMS: atom_id res chain seq x y z
N MET A 1 19.55 -25.48 -6.32
CA MET A 1 19.50 -26.36 -5.14
C MET A 1 18.04 -26.54 -4.77
N ASN A 2 17.56 -27.77 -4.83
CA ASN A 2 16.17 -28.15 -4.57
C ASN A 2 15.90 -28.10 -3.06
N ASN A 3 15.10 -27.14 -2.60
CA ASN A 3 14.44 -27.24 -1.30
C ASN A 3 12.98 -27.62 -1.53
N ASN A 4 12.71 -28.92 -1.37
CA ASN A 4 11.37 -29.45 -1.11
C ASN A 4 10.92 -28.91 0.26
N LEU A 5 10.16 -27.82 0.30
CA LEU A 5 9.47 -27.39 1.51
C LEU A 5 8.15 -28.16 1.64
N SER A 6 8.28 -29.38 2.15
CA SER A 6 7.19 -30.16 2.75
C SER A 6 7.28 -30.13 4.29
N SER A 7 7.94 -29.12 4.87
CA SER A 7 7.95 -28.95 6.32
C SER A 7 6.65 -28.27 6.76
N THR A 8 6.00 -28.87 7.75
CA THR A 8 4.97 -28.22 8.56
C THR A 8 5.56 -26.97 9.19
N CYS A 9 5.32 -25.81 8.58
CA CYS A 9 5.79 -24.54 9.12
C CYS A 9 4.89 -24.12 10.27
N LEU A 10 5.26 -24.50 11.50
CA LEU A 10 4.63 -24.04 12.73
C LEU A 10 5.20 -22.67 13.09
N ILE A 11 4.35 -21.65 13.14
CA ILE A 11 4.76 -20.29 13.46
C ILE A 11 4.28 -19.94 14.87
N ILE A 12 5.15 -19.33 15.66
CA ILE A 12 4.88 -19.00 17.05
C ILE A 12 4.58 -17.51 17.19
N PHE A 13 3.54 -17.21 17.96
CA PHE A 13 3.17 -15.85 18.34
C PHE A 13 3.09 -15.72 19.87
N PRO A 14 3.62 -14.66 20.47
CA PRO A 14 3.47 -14.39 21.89
C PRO A 14 2.00 -14.28 22.28
N SER A 15 1.59 -15.01 23.31
CA SER A 15 0.20 -15.04 23.79
C SER A 15 -0.04 -14.18 25.02
N GLY A 16 1.02 -13.68 25.67
CA GLY A 16 1.01 -13.10 27.04
C GLY A 16 0.46 -14.05 28.11
N GLU A 17 0.37 -15.35 27.80
CA GLU A 17 -0.01 -16.43 28.70
C GLU A 17 1.19 -17.39 28.89
N LEU A 18 1.00 -18.46 29.67
CA LEU A 18 2.05 -19.45 29.95
C LEU A 18 2.56 -20.19 28.70
N SER A 19 1.79 -20.22 27.61
CA SER A 19 2.16 -20.89 26.36
C SER A 19 1.89 -20.00 25.15
N PRO A 20 2.83 -19.84 24.20
CA PRO A 20 2.62 -19.03 23.02
C PRO A 20 1.57 -19.62 22.08
N TYR A 21 0.97 -18.78 21.24
CA TYR A 21 0.06 -19.23 20.20
C TYR A 21 0.83 -19.92 19.09
N LYS A 22 0.29 -21.05 18.64
CA LYS A 22 0.83 -21.84 17.53
C LYS A 22 -0.07 -21.63 16.33
N VAL A 23 0.53 -21.33 15.18
CA VAL A 23 -0.16 -21.15 13.90
C VAL A 23 0.37 -22.17 12.92
N ASP A 24 -0.53 -23.00 12.40
CA ASP A 24 -0.23 -23.93 11.33
C ASP A 24 -0.77 -23.36 10.02
N ARG A 25 0.16 -22.94 9.16
CA ARG A 25 -0.15 -22.34 7.85
C ARG A 25 -0.79 -23.35 6.88
N ASN A 26 -0.41 -24.63 6.97
CA ASN A 26 -0.89 -25.66 6.06
C ASN A 26 -2.32 -26.08 6.43
N LEU A 27 -2.59 -26.20 7.73
CA LEU A 27 -3.91 -26.54 8.23
C LEU A 27 -4.84 -25.32 8.37
N ASN A 28 -4.32 -24.10 8.20
CA ASN A 28 -5.02 -22.85 8.48
C ASN A 28 -5.62 -22.81 9.90
N THR A 29 -4.85 -23.26 10.89
CA THR A 29 -5.29 -23.28 12.29
C THR A 29 -4.44 -22.39 13.18
N CYS A 30 -5.03 -21.92 14.28
CA CYS A 30 -4.32 -21.17 15.31
C CYS A 30 -4.84 -21.56 16.69
N THR A 31 -3.95 -21.62 17.69
CA THR A 31 -4.35 -21.93 19.07
C THR A 31 -4.82 -20.71 19.87
N CYS A 32 -4.94 -19.53 19.26
CA CYS A 32 -5.39 -18.34 19.98
C CYS A 32 -6.90 -18.32 20.21
N HIS A 33 -7.32 -17.64 21.27
CA HIS A 33 -8.73 -17.50 21.66
C HIS A 33 -9.65 -17.03 20.53
N ASN A 34 -9.22 -16.06 19.71
CA ASN A 34 -10.02 -15.56 18.59
C ASN A 34 -10.27 -16.65 17.53
N PHE A 35 -9.28 -17.49 17.24
CA PHE A 35 -9.48 -18.58 16.28
C PHE A 35 -10.39 -19.67 16.85
N ILE A 36 -10.21 -20.04 18.11
CA ILE A 36 -11.04 -21.07 18.77
C ILE A 36 -12.52 -20.64 18.79
N SER A 37 -12.79 -19.35 18.99
CA SER A 37 -14.15 -18.79 19.06
C SER A 37 -14.76 -18.50 17.69
N GLU A 38 -14.01 -17.91 16.76
CA GLU A 38 -14.54 -17.40 15.48
C GLU A 38 -14.12 -18.21 14.25
N GLY A 39 -13.20 -19.17 14.40
CA GLY A 39 -12.57 -19.90 13.29
C GLY A 39 -11.59 -19.05 12.48
N TRP A 40 -11.26 -17.83 12.92
CA TRP A 40 -10.34 -16.92 12.25
C TRP A 40 -9.57 -16.02 13.23
N CYS A 41 -8.37 -15.58 12.86
CA CYS A 41 -7.60 -14.62 13.67
C CYS A 41 -6.63 -13.78 12.82
N ASN A 42 -6.04 -12.73 13.42
CA ASN A 42 -5.02 -11.91 12.75
C ASN A 42 -3.67 -12.64 12.62
N HIS A 43 -3.38 -13.63 13.46
CA HIS A 43 -2.15 -14.43 13.31
C HIS A 43 -2.14 -15.22 11.99
N LEU A 44 -3.30 -15.73 11.54
CA LEU A 44 -3.42 -16.38 10.24
C LEU A 44 -3.12 -15.40 9.08
N LYS A 45 -3.63 -14.17 9.15
CA LYS A 45 -3.33 -13.13 8.15
C LYS A 45 -1.82 -12.85 8.08
N ALA A 46 -1.16 -12.78 9.23
CA ALA A 46 0.27 -12.49 9.32
C ALA A 46 1.18 -13.55 8.70
N VAL A 47 0.68 -14.78 8.55
CA VAL A 47 1.40 -15.90 7.91
C VAL A 47 0.92 -16.17 6.48
N GLY A 48 0.18 -15.23 5.89
CA GLY A 48 -0.27 -15.33 4.52
C GLY A 48 -1.57 -16.13 4.33
N CYS A 49 -2.23 -16.57 5.40
CA CYS A 49 -3.51 -17.25 5.31
C CYS A 49 -4.64 -16.23 5.26
N TYR A 50 -5.53 -16.34 4.26
CA TYR A 50 -6.69 -15.46 4.10
C TYR A 50 -7.97 -16.29 3.90
N PRO A 51 -9.12 -15.82 4.41
CA PRO A 51 -10.34 -16.59 4.33
C PRO A 51 -10.82 -16.63 2.88
N LYS A 52 -11.10 -17.83 2.37
CA LYS A 52 -11.66 -18.01 1.03
C LYS A 52 -13.13 -17.59 1.06
N LYS A 53 -13.48 -16.58 0.25
CA LYS A 53 -14.85 -16.11 0.06
C LYS A 53 -15.29 -16.42 -1.37
N GLU A 54 -16.57 -16.74 -1.53
CA GLU A 54 -17.18 -16.76 -2.86
C GLU A 54 -17.26 -15.33 -3.40
N VAL A 55 -16.94 -15.15 -4.68
CA VAL A 55 -16.90 -13.83 -5.30
C VAL A 55 -17.75 -13.81 -6.55
N LYS A 56 -18.65 -12.83 -6.61
CA LYS A 56 -19.40 -12.52 -7.82
C LYS A 56 -18.67 -11.42 -8.60
N LEU A 57 -17.96 -11.83 -9.65
CA LEU A 57 -17.38 -10.93 -10.64
C LEU A 57 -18.45 -10.57 -11.69
N SER A 58 -18.41 -9.35 -12.21
CA SER A 58 -19.44 -8.83 -13.11
C SER A 58 -18.86 -7.81 -14.08
N VAL A 59 -19.49 -7.67 -15.25
CA VAL A 59 -19.26 -6.55 -16.20
C VAL A 59 -19.74 -5.20 -15.64
N ARG A 60 -20.55 -5.22 -14.58
CA ARG A 60 -21.04 -4.05 -13.87
C ARG A 60 -20.76 -4.19 -12.37
N PRO A 61 -19.49 -4.11 -11.95
CA PRO A 61 -19.15 -4.20 -10.53
C PRO A 61 -19.69 -2.99 -9.75
N ASN A 62 -19.79 -3.11 -8.44
CA ASN A 62 -20.10 -1.94 -7.61
C ASN A 62 -18.91 -0.95 -7.58
N PHE A 63 -19.15 0.26 -7.08
CA PHE A 63 -18.13 1.31 -7.00
C PHE A 63 -16.86 0.86 -6.26
N TYR A 64 -16.98 0.08 -5.17
CA TYR A 64 -15.82 -0.36 -4.38
C TYR A 64 -14.96 -1.39 -5.10
N GLN A 65 -15.57 -2.32 -5.83
CA GLN A 65 -14.87 -3.27 -6.69
C GLN A 65 -14.16 -2.52 -7.83
N ALA A 66 -14.84 -1.60 -8.51
CA ALA A 66 -14.22 -0.78 -9.56
C ALA A 66 -13.07 0.10 -9.03
N LEU A 67 -13.23 0.70 -7.84
CA LEU A 67 -12.18 1.49 -7.20
C LEU A 67 -10.96 0.61 -6.84
N SER A 68 -11.21 -0.64 -6.45
CA SER A 68 -10.15 -1.64 -6.23
C SER A 68 -9.40 -1.97 -7.53
N GLY A 69 -10.14 -2.11 -8.65
CA GLY A 69 -9.56 -2.27 -9.99
C GLY A 69 -8.68 -1.09 -10.41
N LEU A 70 -9.11 0.15 -10.14
CA LEU A 70 -8.29 1.35 -10.35
C LEU A 70 -6.98 1.29 -9.55
N VAL A 71 -7.06 1.07 -8.23
CA VAL A 71 -5.88 1.04 -7.36
C VAL A 71 -4.90 -0.06 -7.76
N LYS A 72 -5.40 -1.27 -8.06
CA LYS A 72 -4.53 -2.37 -8.47
C LYS A 72 -3.97 -2.17 -9.88
N GLY A 73 -4.73 -1.58 -10.81
CA GLY A 73 -4.21 -1.18 -12.11
C GLY A 73 -3.02 -0.20 -11.97
N ILE A 74 -3.15 0.80 -11.10
CA ILE A 74 -2.06 1.73 -10.74
C ILE A 74 -0.86 0.96 -10.18
N ARG A 75 -1.09 0.09 -9.19
CA ARG A 75 -0.04 -0.71 -8.54
C ARG A 75 0.77 -1.54 -9.54
N LEU A 76 0.10 -2.19 -10.48
CA LEU A 76 0.74 -3.05 -11.46
C LEU A 76 1.29 -2.28 -12.67
N ARG A 77 1.11 -0.95 -12.71
CA ARG A 77 1.43 -0.12 -13.88
C ARG A 77 0.73 -0.59 -15.16
N ASN A 78 -0.44 -1.21 -15.01
CA ASN A 78 -1.33 -1.53 -16.10
C ASN A 78 -2.23 -0.33 -16.38
N LEU A 79 -1.73 0.61 -17.19
CA LEU A 79 -2.40 1.87 -17.48
C LEU A 79 -3.77 1.67 -18.13
N ASP A 80 -3.91 0.70 -19.01
CA ASP A 80 -5.18 0.43 -19.71
C ASP A 80 -6.27 0.00 -18.73
N GLU A 81 -6.00 -0.99 -17.87
CA GLU A 81 -6.95 -1.42 -16.85
C GLU A 81 -7.24 -0.31 -15.83
N ALA A 82 -6.22 0.41 -15.37
CA ALA A 82 -6.40 1.53 -14.46
C ALA A 82 -7.30 2.63 -15.06
N ALA A 83 -7.09 2.97 -16.35
CA ALA A 83 -7.85 3.99 -17.05
C ALA A 83 -9.30 3.56 -17.32
N TYR A 84 -9.51 2.28 -17.64
CA TYR A 84 -10.83 1.70 -17.74
C TYR A 84 -11.60 1.82 -16.43
N TRP A 85 -11.01 1.36 -15.32
CA TRP A 85 -11.68 1.41 -14.01
C TRP A 85 -11.82 2.83 -13.47
N LEU A 86 -10.90 3.75 -13.79
CA LEU A 86 -11.05 5.18 -13.51
C LEU A 86 -12.28 5.75 -14.21
N THR A 87 -12.42 5.49 -15.52
CA THR A 87 -13.56 5.94 -16.33
C THR A 87 -14.87 5.38 -15.80
N TYR A 88 -14.88 4.09 -15.44
CA TYR A 88 -16.04 3.44 -14.83
C TYR A 88 -16.41 4.08 -13.49
N CYS A 89 -15.44 4.27 -12.58
CA CYS A 89 -15.65 4.94 -11.30
C CYS A 89 -16.17 6.38 -11.49
N TRP A 90 -15.64 7.10 -12.46
CA TRP A 90 -16.01 8.48 -12.74
C TRP A 90 -17.47 8.64 -13.16
N SER A 91 -18.08 7.60 -13.73
CA SER A 91 -19.51 7.56 -14.06
C SER A 91 -20.44 7.59 -12.81
N PHE A 92 -19.92 7.28 -11.63
CA PHE A 92 -20.66 7.34 -10.36
C PHE A 92 -20.70 8.74 -9.75
N ARG A 93 -19.90 9.69 -10.25
CA ARG A 93 -19.72 11.01 -9.62
C ARG A 93 -21.02 11.80 -9.41
N GLN A 94 -21.97 11.64 -10.33
CA GLN A 94 -23.28 12.29 -10.27
C GLN A 94 -24.34 11.43 -9.54
N LYS A 95 -24.06 10.15 -9.31
CA LYS A 95 -25.01 9.17 -8.77
C LYS A 95 -24.81 8.93 -7.28
N LEU A 96 -23.58 9.05 -6.79
CA LEU A 96 -23.20 8.74 -5.42
C LEU A 96 -22.37 9.87 -4.82
N ASN A 97 -22.89 10.47 -3.75
CA ASN A 97 -22.24 11.57 -3.04
C ASN A 97 -20.83 11.18 -2.59
N GLY A 98 -19.87 12.08 -2.83
CA GLY A 98 -18.48 11.93 -2.39
C GLY A 98 -17.63 10.95 -3.21
N THR A 99 -18.13 10.36 -4.30
CA THR A 99 -17.31 9.46 -5.14
C THR A 99 -16.18 10.18 -5.86
N GLN A 100 -16.38 11.40 -6.37
CA GLN A 100 -15.29 12.23 -6.91
C GLN A 100 -14.18 12.42 -5.88
N PHE A 101 -14.55 12.79 -4.64
CA PHE A 101 -13.58 12.91 -3.55
C PHE A 101 -12.82 11.59 -3.31
N ARG A 102 -13.52 10.45 -3.26
CA ARG A 102 -12.87 9.14 -3.07
C ARG A 102 -11.92 8.78 -4.22
N ILE A 103 -12.29 9.06 -5.47
CA ILE A 103 -11.45 8.79 -6.65
C ILE A 103 -10.19 9.66 -6.61
N VAL A 104 -10.35 10.98 -6.47
CA VAL A 104 -9.21 11.93 -6.46
C VAL A 104 -8.32 11.69 -5.25
N ARG A 105 -8.90 11.40 -4.07
CA ARG A 105 -8.14 10.97 -2.87
C ARG A 105 -7.34 9.69 -3.14
N ARG A 106 -7.90 8.72 -3.86
CA ARG A 106 -7.17 7.48 -4.22
C ARG A 106 -6.06 7.70 -5.23
N LEU A 107 -6.18 8.66 -6.15
CA LEU A 107 -5.06 9.07 -6.98
C LEU A 107 -3.95 9.68 -6.12
N LEU A 108 -4.30 10.60 -5.20
CA LEU A 108 -3.31 11.22 -4.30
C LEU A 108 -2.58 10.17 -3.45
N ILE A 109 -3.33 9.28 -2.80
CA ILE A 109 -2.74 8.18 -2.01
C ILE A 109 -1.96 7.22 -2.89
N GLY A 110 -2.51 6.83 -4.04
CA GLY A 110 -1.84 5.92 -4.98
C GLY A 110 -0.53 6.48 -5.54
N SER A 111 -0.37 7.81 -5.59
CA SER A 111 0.93 8.41 -5.95
C SER A 111 2.03 8.17 -4.92
N ALA A 112 1.69 7.81 -3.67
CA ALA A 112 2.63 7.47 -2.60
C ALA A 112 2.61 5.98 -2.21
N GLU A 113 1.44 5.37 -1.99
CA GLU A 113 1.30 3.93 -1.71
C GLU A 113 1.87 3.08 -2.86
N ASP A 114 1.63 3.54 -4.09
CA ASP A 114 2.04 2.88 -5.32
C ASP A 114 2.96 3.79 -6.13
N GLY A 115 3.79 4.61 -5.48
CA GLY A 115 4.73 5.48 -6.17
C GLY A 115 5.85 5.98 -5.25
N HIS A 116 7.02 6.24 -5.85
CA HIS A 116 8.20 6.71 -5.13
C HIS A 116 8.70 8.09 -5.58
N SER A 117 8.08 8.68 -6.62
CA SER A 117 8.40 10.04 -7.05
C SER A 117 7.64 11.07 -6.23
N ILE A 118 8.35 11.83 -5.41
CA ILE A 118 7.82 12.99 -4.69
C ILE A 118 7.39 14.07 -5.68
N ALA A 119 8.09 14.21 -6.81
CA ALA A 119 7.73 15.19 -7.84
C ALA A 119 6.34 14.91 -8.45
N VAL A 120 5.99 13.63 -8.66
CA VAL A 120 4.62 13.24 -9.06
C VAL A 120 3.61 13.54 -7.96
N MET A 121 3.92 13.20 -6.71
CA MET A 121 3.02 13.46 -5.57
C MET A 121 2.76 14.97 -5.37
N GLU A 122 3.79 15.82 -5.50
CA GLU A 122 3.65 17.27 -5.44
C GLU A 122 2.80 17.80 -6.59
N LYS A 123 3.00 17.31 -7.82
CA LYS A 123 2.20 17.72 -8.98
C LYS A 123 0.70 17.42 -8.79
N LEU A 124 0.41 16.25 -8.20
CA LEU A 124 -0.94 15.85 -7.87
C LEU A 124 -1.51 16.66 -6.70
N SER A 125 -0.70 16.91 -5.67
CA SER A 125 -1.02 17.79 -4.53
C SER A 125 -1.41 19.20 -4.99
N ASP A 126 -0.66 19.78 -5.93
CA ASP A 126 -0.93 21.09 -6.52
C ASP A 126 -2.25 21.13 -7.29
N SER A 127 -2.62 20.01 -7.92
CA SER A 127 -3.82 19.89 -8.74
C SER A 127 -5.04 19.48 -7.93
N TYR A 128 -4.87 18.98 -6.70
CA TYR A 128 -5.90 18.29 -5.90
C TYR A 128 -7.20 19.08 -5.77
N ALA A 129 -7.14 20.36 -5.39
CA ALA A 129 -8.32 21.20 -5.23
C ALA A 129 -9.07 21.43 -6.57
N LYS A 130 -8.31 21.58 -7.67
CA LYS A 130 -8.88 21.72 -9.02
C LYS A 130 -9.56 20.41 -9.45
N LEU A 131 -8.97 19.26 -9.14
CA LEU A 131 -9.55 17.96 -9.46
C LEU A 131 -10.86 17.66 -8.68
N LEU A 132 -11.08 18.35 -7.57
CA LEU A 132 -12.32 18.28 -6.77
C LEU A 132 -13.37 19.31 -7.20
N SER A 133 -13.07 20.19 -8.15
CA SER A 133 -14.03 21.17 -8.66
C SER A 133 -15.18 20.46 -9.41
N LYS A 134 -16.37 21.07 -9.40
CA LYS A 134 -17.57 20.50 -10.03
C LYS A 134 -17.44 20.38 -11.55
N ASP A 135 -16.76 21.35 -12.16
CA ASP A 135 -16.60 21.48 -13.62
C ASP A 135 -15.25 20.94 -14.11
N VAL A 136 -14.58 20.12 -13.30
CA VAL A 136 -13.30 19.50 -13.70
C VAL A 136 -13.48 18.68 -14.97
N ASP A 137 -12.61 18.90 -15.94
CA ASP A 137 -12.53 18.05 -17.12
C ASP A 137 -11.93 16.69 -16.74
N PHE A 138 -12.56 15.61 -17.21
CA PHE A 138 -12.08 14.25 -16.96
C PHE A 138 -10.66 14.04 -17.49
N SER A 139 -10.29 14.74 -18.57
CA SER A 139 -8.92 14.72 -19.11
C SER A 139 -7.87 15.12 -18.07
N SER A 140 -8.19 16.05 -17.17
CA SER A 140 -7.28 16.47 -16.08
C SER A 140 -7.10 15.36 -15.04
N VAL A 141 -8.13 14.56 -14.77
CA VAL A 141 -8.04 13.41 -13.86
C VAL A 141 -7.27 12.27 -14.50
N MET A 142 -7.52 11.99 -15.78
CA MET A 142 -6.80 10.99 -16.55
C MET A 142 -5.31 11.32 -16.68
N ALA A 143 -4.96 12.60 -16.85
CA ALA A 143 -3.57 13.04 -16.92
C ALA A 143 -2.76 12.67 -15.67
N GLU A 144 -3.37 12.76 -14.49
CA GLU A 144 -2.71 12.40 -13.24
C GLU A 144 -2.58 10.88 -13.07
N LEU A 145 -3.54 10.09 -13.54
CA LEU A 145 -3.36 8.64 -13.63
C LEU A 145 -2.17 8.27 -14.53
N ILE A 146 -2.10 8.84 -15.73
CA ILE A 146 -0.99 8.61 -16.66
C ILE A 146 0.34 8.99 -16.00
N ARG A 147 0.39 10.15 -15.33
CA ARG A 147 1.59 10.64 -14.64
C ARG A 147 2.11 9.66 -13.59
N ILE A 148 1.21 9.10 -12.76
CA ILE A 148 1.57 8.08 -11.77
C ILE A 148 2.13 6.84 -12.48
N CYS A 149 1.47 6.38 -13.55
CA CYS A 149 1.86 5.17 -14.24
C CYS A 149 3.13 5.29 -15.09
N LYS A 150 3.59 6.50 -15.43
CA LYS A 150 4.84 6.70 -16.17
C LYS A 150 6.10 6.46 -15.34
N ILE A 151 6.01 6.55 -14.02
CA ILE A 151 7.14 6.28 -13.13
C ILE A 151 7.08 4.82 -12.66
N PRO A 152 8.17 4.05 -12.69
CA PRO A 152 8.19 2.69 -12.16
C PRO A 152 7.69 2.64 -10.70
N ASN A 153 7.06 1.54 -10.30
CA ASN A 153 6.56 1.36 -8.94
C ASN A 153 7.63 0.73 -8.03
N TRP A 154 7.36 0.63 -6.72
CA TRP A 154 8.27 0.10 -5.70
C TRP A 154 8.76 -1.33 -5.96
N TRP A 155 8.04 -2.14 -6.75
CA TRP A 155 8.48 -3.47 -7.15
C TRP A 155 9.55 -3.46 -8.24
N HIS A 156 9.82 -2.32 -8.86
CA HIS A 156 10.91 -2.17 -9.82
C HIS A 156 12.20 -1.78 -9.09
N PRO A 157 13.32 -2.51 -9.26
CA PRO A 157 14.55 -2.31 -8.50
C PRO A 157 15.12 -0.89 -8.63
N ASP A 158 15.00 -0.28 -9.82
CA ASP A 158 15.47 1.09 -10.10
C ASP A 158 14.82 2.18 -9.22
N THR A 159 13.73 1.86 -8.52
CA THR A 159 13.07 2.83 -7.63
C THR A 159 13.67 2.88 -6.23
N GLY A 160 14.48 1.89 -5.83
CA GLY A 160 14.87 1.71 -4.43
C GLY A 160 13.71 1.31 -3.50
N GLY A 161 12.50 1.07 -4.04
CA GLY A 161 11.30 0.79 -3.25
C GLY A 161 11.28 -0.57 -2.58
N HIS A 162 12.07 -1.54 -3.06
CA HIS A 162 12.19 -2.87 -2.42
C HIS A 162 12.58 -2.76 -0.94
N ASP A 163 13.57 -1.91 -0.62
CA ASP A 163 14.03 -1.68 0.75
C ASP A 163 12.95 -1.06 1.63
N TYR A 164 12.20 -0.09 1.09
CA TYR A 164 11.07 0.54 1.79
C TYR A 164 9.97 -0.48 2.11
N ILE A 165 9.56 -1.27 1.12
CA ILE A 165 8.49 -2.27 1.28
C ILE A 165 8.92 -3.37 2.24
N TYR A 166 10.18 -3.85 2.12
CA TYR A 166 10.73 -4.85 3.04
C TYR A 166 10.80 -4.32 4.48
N SER A 167 11.28 -3.09 4.67
CA SER A 167 11.34 -2.44 5.99
C SER A 167 9.94 -2.29 6.61
N GLY A 168 8.94 -1.90 5.82
CA GLY A 168 7.55 -1.80 6.27
C GLY A 168 6.93 -3.15 6.64
N MET A 169 7.25 -4.22 5.90
CA MET A 169 6.85 -5.58 6.24
C MET A 169 7.42 -5.99 7.61
N LEU A 170 8.73 -5.80 7.82
CA LEU A 170 9.35 -6.10 9.11
C LEU A 170 8.79 -5.23 10.25
N ALA A 171 8.50 -3.95 9.99
CA ALA A 171 7.93 -3.04 10.96
C ALA A 171 6.55 -3.51 11.45
N THR A 172 5.66 -3.87 10.52
CA THR A 172 4.32 -4.41 10.89
C THR A 172 4.41 -5.74 11.64
N ARG A 173 5.42 -6.57 11.34
CA ARG A 173 5.69 -7.80 12.09
C ARG A 173 6.18 -7.50 13.50
N LYS A 174 7.11 -6.56 13.70
CA LYS A 174 7.52 -6.16 15.06
C LYS A 174 6.34 -5.69 15.91
N ILE A 175 5.40 -4.94 15.33
CA ILE A 175 4.16 -4.50 16.02
C ILE A 175 3.32 -5.70 16.44
N LEU A 176 3.24 -6.74 15.61
CA LEU A 176 2.46 -7.94 15.91
C LEU A 176 2.99 -8.69 17.14
N TYR A 177 4.30 -8.65 17.39
CA TYR A 177 4.93 -9.26 18.56
C TYR A 177 4.90 -8.37 19.80
N ASP A 178 4.67 -7.07 19.65
CA ASP A 178 4.74 -6.11 20.73
C ASP A 178 3.37 -5.86 21.36
N ARG A 179 3.26 -6.21 22.64
CA ARG A 179 2.03 -6.05 23.43
C ARG A 179 2.07 -4.85 24.37
N SER A 180 3.14 -4.06 24.33
CA SER A 180 3.31 -2.92 25.22
C SER A 180 2.35 -1.80 24.84
N ALA A 181 1.78 -1.14 25.85
CA ALA A 181 1.03 0.08 25.65
C ALA A 181 2.01 1.26 25.57
N TYR A 182 1.96 2.00 24.47
CA TYR A 182 2.79 3.20 24.28
C TYR A 182 1.91 4.44 24.25
N THR A 183 2.37 5.51 24.88
CA THR A 183 1.81 6.85 24.67
C THR A 183 2.30 7.43 23.33
N ILE A 184 1.72 8.56 22.91
CA ILE A 184 2.25 9.27 21.73
C ILE A 184 3.69 9.74 21.99
N ASP A 185 4.01 10.23 23.18
CA ASP A 185 5.36 10.71 23.52
C ASP A 185 6.41 9.58 23.47
N ASP A 186 6.03 8.37 23.87
CA ASP A 186 6.89 7.18 23.70
C ASP A 186 7.17 6.92 22.22
N CYS A 187 6.15 7.03 21.36
CA CYS A 187 6.27 6.81 19.93
C CYS A 187 7.15 7.90 19.27
N LEU A 188 6.97 9.17 19.65
CA LEU A 188 7.81 10.27 19.14
C LEU A 188 9.27 10.10 19.57
N SER A 189 9.51 9.79 20.84
CA SER A 189 10.85 9.55 21.38
C SER A 189 11.52 8.33 20.74
N GLY A 190 10.75 7.26 20.49
CA GLY A 190 11.21 6.08 19.79
C GLY A 190 11.57 6.36 18.33
N LEU A 191 10.74 7.15 17.64
CA LEU A 191 10.99 7.59 16.26
C LEU A 191 12.29 8.40 16.16
N GLU A 192 12.51 9.35 17.07
CA GLU A 192 13.74 10.15 17.12
C GLU A 192 14.99 9.28 17.24
N LYS A 193 15.00 8.37 18.22
CA LYS A 193 16.12 7.44 18.41
C LYS A 193 16.37 6.56 17.20
N ALA A 194 15.31 6.05 16.57
CA ALA A 194 15.43 5.22 15.38
C ALA A 194 16.01 6.02 14.20
N ILE A 195 15.67 7.31 14.07
CA ILE A 195 16.25 8.20 13.05
C ILE A 195 17.73 8.46 13.34
N ASP A 196 18.09 8.80 14.58
CA ASP A 196 19.48 9.05 14.98
C ASP A 196 20.38 7.82 14.76
N ASN A 197 19.82 6.62 14.99
CA ASN A 197 20.51 5.35 14.78
C ASN A 197 20.41 4.81 13.33
N GLN A 198 19.69 5.50 12.44
CA GLN A 198 19.41 5.06 11.07
C GLN A 198 18.70 3.69 10.96
N GLU A 199 17.84 3.38 11.93
CA GLU A 199 17.08 2.13 12.05
C GLU A 199 15.73 2.21 11.30
N LYS A 200 15.75 1.92 9.99
CA LYS A 200 14.56 1.99 9.11
C LYS A 200 13.33 1.27 9.66
N VAL A 201 13.50 0.01 10.07
CA VAL A 201 12.40 -0.84 10.54
C VAL A 201 11.74 -0.25 11.79
N ASP A 202 12.55 0.25 12.73
CA ASP A 202 12.03 0.82 13.98
C ASP A 202 11.39 2.19 13.75
N ALA A 203 11.93 3.02 12.87
CA ALA A 203 11.30 4.29 12.51
C ALA A 203 9.91 4.07 11.88
N LEU A 204 9.78 3.12 10.95
CA LEU A 204 8.49 2.79 10.34
C LEU A 204 7.52 2.19 11.35
N ARG A 205 8.02 1.34 12.26
CA ARG A 205 7.22 0.79 13.36
C ARG A 205 6.64 1.91 14.22
N TRP A 206 7.45 2.88 14.65
CA TRP A 206 6.98 3.98 15.50
C TRP A 206 5.96 4.88 14.81
N VAL A 207 6.08 5.07 13.49
CA VAL A 207 5.04 5.75 12.70
C VAL A 207 3.75 4.94 12.64
N LEU A 208 3.80 3.60 12.64
CA LEU A 208 2.61 2.76 12.58
C LEU A 208 2.01 2.46 13.97
N GLN A 209 2.80 2.61 15.03
CA GLN A 209 2.39 2.37 16.42
C GLN A 209 1.38 3.42 16.89
N ASN A 210 0.34 2.98 17.60
CA ASN A 210 -0.66 3.85 18.26
C ASN A 210 -1.42 4.81 17.33
N GLN A 211 -1.68 4.40 16.08
CA GLN A 211 -2.41 5.19 15.09
C GLN A 211 -3.94 5.04 15.17
N GLU A 212 -4.47 5.03 16.40
CA GLU A 212 -5.90 4.82 16.65
C GLU A 212 -6.74 6.10 16.44
N SER A 213 -6.10 7.27 16.40
CA SER A 213 -6.80 8.57 16.33
C SER A 213 -6.13 9.57 15.39
N ALA A 214 -6.94 10.42 14.75
CA ALA A 214 -6.44 11.48 13.86
C ALA A 214 -5.56 12.54 14.55
N PRO A 215 -5.82 12.95 15.82
CA PRO A 215 -4.89 13.81 16.55
C PRO A 215 -3.48 13.22 16.70
N THR A 216 -3.38 11.89 16.91
CA THR A 216 -2.09 11.19 16.99
C THR A 216 -1.32 11.30 15.69
N ILE A 217 -1.98 11.07 14.54
CA ILE A 217 -1.36 11.12 13.22
C ILE A 217 -0.88 12.54 12.88
N SER A 218 -1.68 13.56 13.21
CA SER A 218 -1.31 14.97 13.04
C SER A 218 -0.03 15.31 13.80
N THR A 219 0.04 14.90 15.07
CA THR A 219 1.21 15.10 15.93
C THR A 219 2.45 14.41 15.36
N MET A 220 2.30 13.17 14.90
CA MET A 220 3.37 12.42 14.23
C MET A 220 3.86 13.13 12.96
N ALA A 221 2.95 13.65 12.13
CA ALA A 221 3.30 14.37 10.92
C ALA A 221 4.08 15.66 11.21
N HIS A 222 3.67 16.42 12.22
CA HIS A 222 4.41 17.61 12.66
C HIS A 222 5.81 17.24 13.16
N LYS A 223 5.94 16.20 13.99
CA LYS A 223 7.25 15.73 14.46
C LYS A 223 8.17 15.31 13.32
N LEU A 224 7.66 14.55 12.34
CA LEU A 224 8.43 14.19 11.14
C LEU A 224 8.85 15.42 10.34
N GLY A 225 8.03 16.46 10.28
CA GLY A 225 8.36 17.74 9.67
C GLY A 225 9.53 18.45 10.37
N ASP A 226 9.50 18.50 11.70
CA ASP A 226 10.59 19.09 12.52
C ASP A 226 11.89 18.29 12.36
N LEU A 227 11.81 16.96 12.38
CA LEU A 227 12.96 16.08 12.18
C LEU A 227 13.54 16.20 10.76
N ALA A 228 12.70 16.38 9.75
CA ALA A 228 13.14 16.64 8.38
C ALA A 228 13.89 17.96 8.25
N ILE A 229 13.50 19.00 8.99
CA ILE A 229 14.26 20.26 9.05
C ILE A 229 15.58 20.06 9.80
N ALA A 230 15.55 19.43 10.97
CA ALA A 230 16.73 19.23 11.81
C ALA A 230 17.82 18.39 11.13
N ASN A 231 17.44 17.41 10.32
CA ASN A 231 18.35 16.51 9.60
C ASN A 231 18.65 16.96 8.15
N ASP A 232 18.20 18.14 7.73
CA ASP A 232 18.28 18.62 6.33
C ASP A 232 17.78 17.59 5.29
N CYS A 233 16.77 16.80 5.66
CA CYS A 233 16.22 15.75 4.80
C CYS A 233 15.18 16.34 3.83
N ARG A 234 15.66 16.81 2.67
CA ARG A 234 14.81 17.44 1.65
C ARG A 234 13.61 16.60 1.23
N SER A 235 13.78 15.29 1.05
CA SER A 235 12.71 14.37 0.61
C SER A 235 11.60 14.25 1.65
N ALA A 236 11.95 13.98 2.91
CA ALA A 236 10.98 13.92 4.00
C ALA A 236 10.25 15.26 4.18
N ARG A 237 10.98 16.38 4.10
CA ARG A 237 10.38 17.73 4.21
C ARG A 237 9.30 17.96 3.15
N ARG A 238 9.58 17.61 1.89
CA ARG A 238 8.62 17.74 0.78
C ARG A 238 7.38 16.88 0.98
N LEU A 239 7.53 15.61 1.37
CA LEU A 239 6.41 14.72 1.66
C LEU A 239 5.48 15.29 2.73
N ILE A 240 6.06 15.74 3.84
CA ILE A 240 5.27 16.22 4.98
C ILE A 240 4.66 17.59 4.69
N GLN A 241 5.46 18.58 4.29
CA GLN A 241 5.03 19.97 4.20
C GLN A 241 4.24 20.28 2.93
N HIS A 242 4.66 19.74 1.77
CA HIS A 242 4.05 20.10 0.49
C HIS A 242 2.84 19.22 0.13
N ILE A 243 2.69 18.07 0.80
CA ILE A 243 1.65 17.09 0.49
C ILE A 243 0.82 16.75 1.72
N TYR A 244 1.40 16.10 2.73
CA TYR A 244 0.61 15.55 3.84
C TYR A 244 -0.13 16.64 4.62
N LEU A 245 0.61 17.61 5.21
CA LEU A 245 0.02 18.67 6.01
C LEU A 245 -0.88 19.60 5.18
N ARG A 246 -0.57 19.79 3.89
CA ARG A 246 -1.42 20.56 2.97
C ARG A 246 -2.80 19.93 2.78
N HIS A 247 -2.86 18.60 2.78
CA HIS A 247 -4.09 17.83 2.55
C HIS A 247 -4.51 17.01 3.77
N GLU A 248 -4.10 17.41 4.97
CA GLU A 248 -4.24 16.65 6.21
C GLU A 248 -5.68 16.17 6.43
N ARG A 249 -6.67 17.06 6.24
CA ARG A 249 -8.10 16.71 6.39
C ARG A 249 -8.54 15.62 5.41
N SER A 250 -7.97 15.61 4.21
CA SER A 250 -8.28 14.62 3.18
C SER A 250 -7.55 13.31 3.44
N LEU A 251 -6.30 13.35 3.91
CA LEU A 251 -5.46 12.17 4.11
C LEU A 251 -5.76 11.49 5.44
N LYS A 252 -5.87 12.26 6.53
CA LYS A 252 -6.30 11.98 7.91
C LYS A 252 -5.71 10.72 8.58
N ASN A 253 -6.00 9.55 8.02
CA ASN A 253 -5.58 8.24 8.53
C ASN A 253 -4.63 7.51 7.57
N ASP A 254 -4.05 8.20 6.60
CA ASP A 254 -3.17 7.61 5.61
C ASP A 254 -1.71 7.75 6.04
N ASN A 255 -1.05 6.62 6.30
CA ASN A 255 0.32 6.62 6.81
C ASN A 255 1.37 6.49 5.70
N ASN A 256 0.98 6.37 4.42
CA ASN A 256 1.94 6.10 3.34
C ASN A 256 2.99 7.22 3.24
N PHE A 257 2.56 8.48 3.29
CA PHE A 257 3.44 9.64 3.27
C PHE A 257 4.34 9.73 4.52
N LEU A 258 3.80 9.37 5.68
CA LEU A 258 4.52 9.44 6.95
C LEU A 258 5.60 8.34 7.04
N CYS A 259 5.25 7.11 6.67
CA CYS A 259 6.19 5.98 6.61
C CYS A 259 7.30 6.25 5.61
N GLN A 260 6.97 6.79 4.43
CA GLN A 260 7.98 7.12 3.42
C GLN A 260 8.91 8.25 3.90
N ALA A 261 8.39 9.25 4.61
CA ALA A 261 9.22 10.30 5.22
C ALA A 261 10.16 9.75 6.30
N ALA A 262 9.68 8.87 7.19
CA ALA A 262 10.52 8.20 8.19
C ALA A 262 11.59 7.31 7.56
N TRP A 263 11.26 6.63 6.45
CA TRP A 263 12.22 5.86 5.67
C TRP A 263 13.34 6.74 5.09
N PHE A 264 13.00 7.90 4.51
CA PHE A 264 14.01 8.85 4.01
C PHE A 264 14.90 9.41 5.14
N LEU A 265 14.32 9.69 6.32
CA LEU A 265 15.04 10.18 7.49
C LEU A 265 16.06 9.16 8.03
N THR A 266 15.84 7.86 7.78
CA THR A 266 16.73 6.76 8.19
C THR A 266 17.69 6.32 7.06
N GLY A 267 17.93 7.20 6.08
CA GLY A 267 18.85 6.95 4.98
C GLY A 267 18.27 6.11 3.84
N GLY A 268 16.94 5.98 3.77
CA GLY A 268 16.27 5.46 2.57
C GLY A 268 16.57 6.32 1.34
N ASN A 269 16.73 5.69 0.19
CA ASN A 269 17.06 6.37 -1.05
C ASN A 269 16.22 5.84 -2.22
N SER A 270 15.58 6.76 -2.95
CA SER A 270 14.83 6.41 -4.16
C SER A 270 15.40 7.17 -5.36
N PRO A 271 16.02 6.50 -6.35
CA PRO A 271 16.55 7.14 -7.54
C PRO A 271 15.49 7.88 -8.38
N VAL A 272 14.21 7.54 -8.21
CA VAL A 272 13.09 8.18 -8.92
C VAL A 272 12.41 9.29 -8.10
N THR A 273 12.97 9.69 -6.95
CA THR A 273 12.38 10.71 -6.05
C THR A 273 11.97 11.98 -6.78
N ASP A 274 12.82 12.45 -7.70
CA ASP A 274 12.62 13.69 -8.47
C ASP A 274 12.12 13.44 -9.90
N ALA A 275 11.83 12.18 -10.27
CA ALA A 275 11.41 11.83 -11.62
C ALA A 275 10.00 12.37 -11.91
N LEU A 276 9.84 13.15 -12.97
CA LEU A 276 8.55 13.68 -13.40
C LEU A 276 8.47 13.68 -14.91
N GLU A 277 7.77 12.68 -15.45
CA GLU A 277 7.55 12.57 -16.88
C GLU A 277 6.49 13.56 -17.37
N THR A 278 6.72 14.07 -18.58
CA THR A 278 5.74 14.94 -19.24
C THR A 278 4.53 14.11 -19.67
N VAL A 279 3.33 14.65 -19.46
CA VAL A 279 2.07 14.08 -19.93
C VAL A 279 1.47 15.05 -20.93
N THR A 280 1.28 14.60 -22.17
CA THR A 280 0.74 15.42 -23.25
C THR A 280 -0.76 15.27 -23.38
N GLN A 281 -1.44 16.29 -23.93
CA GLN A 281 -2.88 16.22 -24.18
C GLN A 281 -3.22 15.13 -25.21
N THR A 282 -2.36 14.90 -26.19
CA THR A 282 -2.53 13.83 -27.19
C THR A 282 -2.55 12.47 -26.51
N GLU A 283 -1.61 12.16 -25.61
CA GLU A 283 -1.61 10.90 -24.85
C GLU A 283 -2.89 10.71 -24.04
N VAL A 284 -3.36 11.78 -23.37
CA VAL A 284 -4.59 11.75 -22.60
C VAL A 284 -5.80 11.45 -23.47
N ASN A 285 -5.96 12.18 -24.58
CA ASN A 285 -7.11 12.02 -25.46
C ASN A 285 -7.10 10.64 -26.13
N THR A 286 -5.94 10.18 -26.61
CA THR A 286 -5.80 8.84 -27.19
C THR A 286 -6.18 7.75 -26.21
N LEU A 287 -5.79 7.87 -24.93
CA LEU A 287 -6.18 6.90 -23.91
C LEU A 287 -7.70 6.95 -23.63
N ILE A 288 -8.28 8.14 -23.53
CA ILE A 288 -9.73 8.30 -23.32
C ILE A 288 -10.52 7.68 -24.49
N ASP A 289 -10.10 7.94 -25.73
CA ASP A 289 -10.74 7.40 -26.92
C ASP A 289 -10.67 5.86 -26.94
N LYS A 290 -9.49 5.31 -26.65
CA LYS A 290 -9.27 3.86 -26.53
C LYS A 290 -10.19 3.23 -25.47
N ILE A 291 -10.24 3.80 -24.27
CA ILE A 291 -11.07 3.27 -23.18
C ILE A 291 -12.56 3.42 -23.48
N THR A 292 -12.98 4.52 -24.10
CA THR A 292 -14.38 4.74 -24.49
C THR A 292 -14.83 3.73 -25.55
N ALA A 293 -13.92 3.30 -26.43
CA ALA A 293 -14.17 2.26 -27.42
C ALA A 293 -14.03 0.83 -26.87
N THR A 294 -13.61 0.66 -25.61
CA THR A 294 -13.42 -0.67 -25.01
C THR A 294 -14.78 -1.21 -24.54
N GLU A 295 -15.14 -2.41 -25.03
CA GLU A 295 -16.37 -3.09 -24.61
C GLU A 295 -16.35 -3.44 -23.11
N PRO A 296 -17.49 -3.33 -22.41
CA PRO A 296 -17.51 -3.65 -20.99
C PRO A 296 -17.10 -5.10 -20.69
N HIS A 297 -16.06 -5.28 -19.88
CA HIS A 297 -15.58 -6.59 -19.45
C HIS A 297 -15.81 -6.88 -17.98
N ILE A 298 -15.80 -8.18 -17.64
CA ILE A 298 -15.89 -8.65 -16.26
C ILE A 298 -14.67 -8.14 -15.51
N ILE A 299 -14.89 -7.57 -14.32
CA ILE A 299 -13.76 -7.15 -13.47
C ILE A 299 -12.82 -8.34 -13.21
N PRO A 300 -11.51 -8.21 -13.51
CA PRO A 300 -10.57 -9.30 -13.28
C PRO A 300 -10.53 -9.72 -11.81
N GLY A 301 -10.36 -11.02 -11.56
CA GLY A 301 -10.34 -11.57 -10.19
C GLY A 301 -9.26 -10.92 -9.32
N TRP A 302 -8.08 -10.68 -9.89
CA TRP A 302 -6.95 -10.02 -9.24
C TRP A 302 -7.25 -8.59 -8.80
N CYS A 303 -8.27 -7.93 -9.36
CA CYS A 303 -8.74 -6.64 -8.89
C CYS A 303 -9.44 -6.72 -7.51
N CYS A 304 -9.86 -7.90 -7.06
CA CYS A 304 -10.74 -8.09 -5.91
C CYS A 304 -10.08 -8.95 -4.81
N ASP A 305 -9.61 -8.31 -3.72
CA ASP A 305 -8.73 -8.96 -2.73
C ASP A 305 -9.41 -9.59 -1.51
N GLY A 306 -10.69 -9.32 -1.27
CA GLY A 306 -11.40 -9.84 -0.09
C GLY A 306 -11.08 -9.11 1.22
N VAL A 307 -10.21 -8.10 1.18
CA VAL A 307 -9.79 -7.24 2.30
C VAL A 307 -10.39 -5.85 2.16
N HIS A 308 -10.19 -5.19 1.03
CA HIS A 308 -10.67 -3.82 0.75
C HIS A 308 -12.00 -3.79 0.01
N CYS A 309 -12.32 -4.86 -0.71
CA CYS A 309 -13.63 -5.09 -1.34
C CYS A 309 -13.94 -6.59 -1.35
N THR A 310 -15.18 -6.96 -1.68
CA THR A 310 -15.54 -8.36 -1.94
C THR A 310 -14.61 -8.95 -3.00
N GLY A 311 -13.98 -10.08 -2.70
CA GLY A 311 -12.89 -10.65 -3.48
C GLY A 311 -12.26 -11.87 -2.81
N ASN A 312 -11.33 -12.51 -3.52
CA ASN A 312 -10.64 -13.72 -3.08
C ASN A 312 -9.19 -13.80 -3.59
N ASP A 313 -8.68 -12.76 -4.26
CA ASP A 313 -7.32 -12.71 -4.80
C ASP A 313 -6.46 -11.69 -4.05
N ILE A 314 -5.78 -12.17 -3.02
CA ILE A 314 -5.00 -11.33 -2.10
C ILE A 314 -3.68 -10.82 -2.68
N ARG A 315 -3.23 -11.37 -3.81
CA ARG A 315 -1.84 -11.21 -4.32
C ARG A 315 -1.40 -9.76 -4.42
N TYR A 316 -2.31 -8.88 -4.82
CA TYR A 316 -2.04 -7.47 -5.09
C TYR A 316 -2.73 -6.52 -4.10
N ALA A 317 -3.06 -6.99 -2.89
CA ALA A 317 -3.56 -6.14 -1.82
C ALA A 317 -2.48 -5.15 -1.34
N GLY A 318 -2.90 -3.95 -0.91
CA GLY A 318 -2.02 -2.92 -0.33
C GLY A 318 -1.62 -3.25 1.11
N MET A 319 -1.04 -4.43 1.32
CA MET A 319 -0.52 -4.89 2.60
C MET A 319 0.98 -5.14 2.44
N TRP A 320 1.81 -4.71 3.38
CA TRP A 320 3.28 -4.73 3.24
C TRP A 320 3.86 -6.10 2.87
N ASP A 321 3.34 -7.18 3.45
CA ASP A 321 3.73 -8.56 3.14
C ASP A 321 3.38 -8.95 1.70
N ARG A 322 2.19 -8.58 1.23
CA ARG A 322 1.73 -8.82 -0.15
C ARG A 322 2.45 -7.92 -1.15
N MET A 323 2.73 -6.67 -0.78
CA MET A 323 3.56 -5.79 -1.59
C MET A 323 4.95 -6.39 -1.74
N TYR A 324 5.61 -6.84 -0.66
CA TYR A 324 6.92 -7.48 -0.78
C TYR A 324 6.87 -8.78 -1.60
N ALA A 325 5.78 -9.55 -1.54
CA ALA A 325 5.60 -10.71 -2.40
C ALA A 325 5.58 -10.35 -3.90
N VAL A 326 5.05 -9.19 -4.27
CA VAL A 326 5.10 -8.70 -5.66
C VAL A 326 6.52 -8.26 -6.05
N CYS A 327 7.32 -7.70 -5.13
CA CYS A 327 8.77 -7.50 -5.37
C CYS A 327 9.44 -8.83 -5.73
N ASN A 328 9.12 -9.91 -5.00
CA ASN A 328 9.65 -11.24 -5.26
C ASN A 328 9.12 -11.84 -6.56
N GLN A 329 7.86 -11.57 -6.94
CA GLN A 329 7.33 -11.91 -8.26
C GLN A 329 8.18 -11.27 -9.37
N TYR A 330 8.46 -9.96 -9.25
CA TYR A 330 9.30 -9.25 -10.21
C TYR A 330 10.72 -9.85 -10.26
N ASN A 331 11.35 -10.09 -9.11
CA ASN A 331 12.70 -10.67 -9.06
C ASN A 331 12.76 -12.06 -9.72
N TYR A 332 11.65 -12.81 -9.69
CA TYR A 332 11.56 -14.13 -10.29
C TYR A 332 11.28 -14.11 -11.80
N TYR A 333 10.33 -13.28 -12.25
CA TYR A 333 9.88 -13.26 -13.65
C TYR A 333 10.46 -12.12 -14.49
N GLY A 334 11.13 -11.14 -13.89
CA GLY A 334 11.57 -9.89 -14.52
C GLY A 334 10.41 -8.93 -14.86
N ARG A 335 9.19 -9.22 -14.37
CA ARG A 335 7.97 -8.45 -14.61
C ARG A 335 6.94 -8.74 -13.52
N VAL A 336 5.95 -7.86 -13.41
CA VAL A 336 4.73 -8.12 -12.64
C VAL A 336 3.56 -8.26 -13.61
N ASN A 337 3.04 -9.48 -13.74
CA ASN A 337 1.86 -9.76 -14.56
C ASN A 337 0.88 -10.66 -13.76
N PRO A 338 -0.40 -10.28 -13.63
CA PRO A 338 -1.43 -11.10 -12.98
C PRO A 338 -1.62 -12.50 -13.54
N ASP A 339 -1.28 -12.70 -14.82
CA ASP A 339 -1.43 -13.97 -15.54
C ASP A 339 -0.25 -14.93 -15.29
N ASP A 340 0.85 -14.44 -14.71
CA ASP A 340 1.97 -15.31 -14.35
C ASP A 340 1.56 -16.26 -13.20
N PRO A 341 1.99 -17.54 -13.20
CA PRO A 341 1.71 -18.44 -12.10
C PRO A 341 2.19 -17.87 -10.76
N TRP A 342 1.27 -17.80 -9.80
CA TRP A 342 1.59 -17.30 -8.47
C TRP A 342 2.21 -18.41 -7.62
N LEU A 343 3.47 -18.24 -7.24
CA LEU A 343 4.24 -19.20 -6.47
C LEU A 343 4.30 -18.73 -5.02
N GLU A 344 3.23 -18.95 -4.26
CA GLU A 344 3.06 -18.44 -2.89
C GLU A 344 4.27 -18.73 -2.00
N ASP A 345 4.82 -19.96 -2.03
CA ASP A 345 5.97 -20.34 -1.20
C ASP A 345 7.30 -19.72 -1.64
N LYS A 346 7.38 -19.18 -2.85
CA LYS A 346 8.56 -18.44 -3.33
C LYS A 346 8.42 -16.94 -3.10
N PHE A 347 7.19 -16.41 -3.15
CA PHE A 347 6.95 -14.98 -3.14
C PHE A 347 6.65 -14.46 -1.73
N TYR A 348 5.87 -15.20 -0.96
CA TYR A 348 5.54 -14.81 0.41
C TYR A 348 6.75 -15.01 1.33
N CYS A 349 7.25 -13.92 1.91
CA CYS A 349 8.39 -13.92 2.80
C CYS A 349 7.94 -14.07 4.26
N LEU A 350 8.63 -14.89 5.06
CA LEU A 350 8.33 -15.06 6.50
C LEU A 350 9.27 -14.28 7.43
N ASP A 351 10.21 -13.49 6.88
CA ASP A 351 11.23 -12.78 7.68
C ASP A 351 10.62 -11.88 8.77
N GLY A 352 11.24 -11.87 9.94
CA GLY A 352 10.71 -11.12 11.08
C GLY A 352 9.49 -11.77 11.76
N LEU A 353 9.06 -12.96 11.32
CA LEU A 353 8.22 -13.84 12.12
C LEU A 353 9.07 -14.84 12.92
N GLU A 354 8.63 -15.19 14.11
CA GLU A 354 9.19 -16.28 14.92
C GLU A 354 8.72 -17.63 14.38
N VAL A 355 9.52 -18.22 13.49
CA VAL A 355 9.23 -19.52 12.86
C VAL A 355 9.99 -20.64 13.57
N ILE A 356 9.29 -21.73 13.93
CA ILE A 356 9.92 -22.98 14.35
C ILE A 356 9.66 -24.02 13.28
N GLU A 357 10.72 -24.45 12.60
CA GLU A 357 10.65 -25.63 11.73
C GLU A 357 10.52 -26.88 12.62
N VAL A 358 9.44 -27.64 12.41
CA VAL A 358 9.15 -28.89 13.13
C VAL A 358 9.32 -30.08 12.21
#